data_AF-A0A9D9UX67-F1
#
_entry.id   AF-A0A9D9UX67-F1
#
_cell.length_a   1.000
_cell.length_b   1.000
_cell.length_c   1.000
_cell.angle_alpha   90.00
_cell.angle_beta   90.00
_cell.angle_gamma   90.00
#
_symmetry.space_group_name_H-M   'P 1'
#
loop_
_entity.id
_entity.type
_entity.pdbx_description
1 polymer ?
#
loop_
_entity_poly.entity_id
_entity_poly.type
_entity_poly.pdbx_seq_one_letter_code
_entity_poly.pdbx_strand_id
1 'polypeptide(L)'
;MHIADILLIFIGFTGFLLAFYIYTKKREKKPLVCPLRTSCESVVHSDYSRFMGIPVELLGMFYYAFVAIVHGVFLALSHTPSGEFFVVSLLVSFVAFLFSAYLISIQAFVLRQWCTWCIFSATLCVLIFSITLMTLPISLLPILVTYKKLLIVLHLFGMALGVGAATITDILFFKFLRNYRITEPEADIMKTLSHVIWFALGLLVVSGFGLYLPESEILNNSPKFFVKMIGVGVLIINGFFLNLLIQPRLVHISFNEPHPHKPGELHVLRKLSFALGAISITSWYFIFVLGAIRRVKVDFSDLFLGYIALLAIAVIGSQIFEHFLIRKNKEEI
;
A
#
# COMPACT_ATOMS: atom_id res chain seq x y z
N MET A 1 -30.13 -11.31 -5.60
CA MET A 1 -29.33 -11.56 -4.38
C MET A 1 -28.73 -12.96 -4.41
N HIS A 2 -29.55 -14.03 -4.46
CA HIS A 2 -29.06 -15.41 -4.42
C HIS A 2 -27.99 -15.80 -5.45
N ILE A 3 -28.05 -15.29 -6.70
CA ILE A 3 -27.02 -15.61 -7.72
C ILE A 3 -25.64 -15.07 -7.29
N ALA A 4 -25.58 -13.87 -6.75
CA ALA A 4 -24.31 -13.28 -6.31
C ALA A 4 -23.72 -14.06 -5.13
N ASP A 5 -24.56 -14.45 -4.16
CA ASP A 5 -24.12 -15.28 -3.03
C ASP A 5 -23.57 -16.64 -3.51
N ILE A 6 -24.27 -17.31 -4.45
CA ILE A 6 -23.80 -18.58 -5.05
C ILE A 6 -22.44 -18.40 -5.74
N LEU A 7 -22.26 -17.31 -6.50
CA LEU A 7 -20.98 -17.01 -7.16
C LEU A 7 -19.87 -16.76 -6.13
N LEU A 8 -20.14 -15.96 -5.09
CA LEU A 8 -19.18 -15.67 -4.02
C LEU A 8 -18.79 -16.92 -3.24
N ILE A 9 -19.74 -17.83 -2.99
CA ILE A 9 -19.47 -19.14 -2.37
C ILE A 9 -18.54 -19.96 -3.27
N PHE A 10 -18.84 -20.07 -4.55
CA PHE A 10 -18.02 -20.84 -5.50
C PHE A 10 -16.60 -20.27 -5.64
N ILE A 11 -16.49 -18.95 -5.77
CA ILE A 11 -15.20 -18.25 -5.86
C ILE A 11 -14.42 -18.41 -4.56
N GLY A 12 -15.06 -18.23 -3.40
CA GLY A 12 -14.45 -18.43 -2.09
C GLY A 12 -13.95 -19.85 -1.90
N PHE A 13 -14.77 -20.86 -2.23
CA PHE A 13 -14.36 -22.26 -2.14
C PHE A 13 -13.17 -22.59 -3.07
N THR A 14 -13.20 -22.08 -4.30
CA THR A 14 -12.10 -22.23 -5.27
C THR A 14 -10.81 -21.58 -4.75
N GLY A 15 -10.90 -20.37 -4.20
CA GLY A 15 -9.77 -19.67 -3.60
C GLY A 15 -9.19 -20.40 -2.40
N PHE A 16 -10.04 -21.00 -1.55
CA PHE A 16 -9.61 -21.81 -0.41
C PHE A 16 -8.81 -23.03 -0.87
N LEU A 17 -9.32 -23.78 -1.84
CA LEU A 17 -8.62 -24.94 -2.40
C LEU A 17 -7.28 -24.54 -3.04
N LEU A 18 -7.23 -23.41 -3.73
CA LEU A 18 -5.99 -22.89 -4.30
C LEU A 18 -4.97 -22.54 -3.21
N ALA A 19 -5.39 -21.83 -2.16
CA ALA A 19 -4.50 -21.47 -1.07
C ALA A 19 -4.02 -22.71 -0.29
N PHE A 20 -4.91 -23.68 -0.07
CA PHE A 20 -4.59 -24.97 0.52
C PHE A 20 -3.62 -25.79 -0.34
N TYR A 21 -3.76 -25.76 -1.67
CA TYR A 21 -2.81 -26.38 -2.59
C TYR A 21 -1.40 -25.79 -2.48
N ILE A 22 -1.28 -24.46 -2.43
CA ILE A 22 0.02 -23.81 -2.23
C ILE A 22 0.61 -24.20 -0.87
N TYR A 23 -0.20 -24.15 0.19
CA TYR A 23 0.21 -24.52 1.54
C TYR A 23 0.74 -25.95 1.63
N THR A 24 0.02 -26.92 1.07
CA THR A 24 0.43 -28.33 1.07
C THR A 24 1.72 -28.54 0.29
N LYS A 25 1.85 -27.95 -0.91
CA LYS A 25 3.07 -28.06 -1.71
C LYS A 25 4.30 -27.47 -1.01
N LYS A 26 4.15 -26.29 -0.41
CA LYS A 26 5.21 -25.63 0.36
C LYS A 26 5.63 -26.46 1.57
N ARG A 27 4.67 -27.06 2.28
CA ARG A 27 4.94 -27.94 3.44
C ARG A 27 5.63 -29.24 3.03
N GLU A 28 5.24 -29.82 1.90
CA GLU A 28 5.84 -31.04 1.36
C GLU A 28 7.19 -30.79 0.66
N LYS A 29 7.64 -29.53 0.54
CA LYS A 29 8.84 -29.13 -0.22
C LYS A 29 8.83 -29.65 -1.66
N LYS A 30 7.64 -29.77 -2.26
CA LYS A 30 7.48 -30.19 -3.65
C LYS A 30 7.38 -28.95 -4.54
N PRO A 31 8.07 -28.94 -5.70
CA PRO A 31 8.06 -27.79 -6.58
C PRO A 31 6.66 -27.52 -7.12
N LEU A 32 6.29 -26.24 -7.16
CA LEU A 32 5.05 -25.81 -7.82
C LEU A 32 5.25 -25.79 -9.34
N VAL A 33 4.41 -26.53 -10.06
CA VAL A 33 4.37 -26.44 -11.52
C VAL A 33 3.77 -25.08 -11.89
N CYS A 34 4.52 -24.33 -12.72
CA CYS A 34 4.14 -22.99 -13.16
C CYS A 34 3.82 -23.02 -14.67
N PRO A 35 2.53 -22.96 -15.07
CA PRO A 35 2.13 -23.01 -16.47
C PRO A 35 2.77 -21.94 -17.37
N LEU A 36 3.08 -20.77 -16.80
CA LEU A 36 3.73 -19.65 -17.51
C LEU A 36 5.24 -19.86 -17.77
N ARG A 37 5.80 -21.03 -17.45
CA ARG A 37 7.24 -21.36 -17.57
C ARG A 37 8.18 -20.43 -16.78
N THR A 38 7.64 -19.73 -15.78
CA THR A 38 8.37 -18.88 -14.82
C THR A 38 8.58 -19.61 -13.49
N SER A 39 9.38 -19.05 -12.58
CA SER A 39 9.65 -19.67 -11.28
C SER A 39 8.61 -19.27 -10.23
N CYS A 40 7.45 -19.96 -10.22
CA CYS A 40 6.48 -19.87 -9.12
C CYS A 40 7.15 -20.15 -7.75
N GLU A 41 8.14 -21.06 -7.73
CA GLU A 41 8.91 -21.44 -6.55
C GLU A 41 9.63 -20.24 -5.91
N SER A 42 10.28 -19.40 -6.72
CA SER A 42 10.97 -18.20 -6.23
C SER A 42 10.03 -17.20 -5.54
N VAL A 43 8.78 -17.15 -5.98
CA VAL A 43 7.77 -16.23 -5.42
C VAL A 43 7.25 -16.76 -4.08
N VAL A 44 6.87 -18.05 -4.01
CA VAL A 44 6.25 -18.63 -2.80
C VAL A 44 7.23 -18.84 -1.65
N HIS A 45 8.54 -18.82 -1.93
CA HIS A 45 9.62 -18.88 -0.94
C HIS A 45 10.33 -17.53 -0.71
N SER A 46 9.86 -16.45 -1.33
CA SER A 46 10.40 -15.10 -1.10
C SER A 46 10.08 -14.57 0.30
N ASP A 47 10.80 -13.52 0.73
CA ASP A 47 10.51 -12.81 1.98
C ASP A 47 9.08 -12.24 2.02
N TYR A 48 8.51 -11.93 0.86
CA TYR A 48 7.13 -11.44 0.70
C TYR A 48 6.07 -12.55 0.80
N SER A 49 6.46 -13.82 0.87
CA SER A 49 5.55 -14.95 1.11
C SER A 49 5.04 -15.03 2.56
N ARG A 50 5.55 -14.16 3.44
CA ARG A 50 5.12 -14.01 4.82
C ARG A 50 4.74 -12.56 5.09
N PHE A 51 3.60 -12.35 5.72
CA PHE A 51 3.17 -11.04 6.20
C PHE A 51 3.11 -11.07 7.73
N MET A 52 3.92 -10.23 8.39
CA MET A 52 4.06 -10.22 9.86
C MET A 52 4.37 -11.61 10.45
N GLY A 53 5.19 -12.40 9.75
CA GLY A 53 5.55 -13.77 10.15
C GLY A 53 4.53 -14.84 9.76
N ILE A 54 3.31 -14.46 9.37
CA ILE A 54 2.25 -15.39 8.95
C ILE A 54 2.40 -15.68 7.45
N PRO A 55 2.45 -16.95 7.03
CA PRO A 55 2.44 -17.31 5.62
C PRO A 55 1.20 -16.78 4.90
N VAL A 56 1.40 -16.16 3.74
CA VAL A 56 0.33 -15.50 2.97
C VAL A 56 -0.76 -16.50 2.54
N GLU A 57 -0.40 -17.73 2.22
CA GLU A 57 -1.34 -18.80 1.89
C GLU A 57 -2.32 -19.12 3.03
N LEU A 58 -1.91 -18.99 4.29
CA LEU A 58 -2.83 -19.18 5.43
C LEU A 58 -3.82 -18.01 5.55
N LEU A 59 -3.35 -16.77 5.36
CA LEU A 59 -4.23 -15.60 5.30
C LEU A 59 -5.27 -15.74 4.18
N GLY A 60 -4.84 -16.23 3.02
CA GLY A 60 -5.72 -16.56 1.90
C GLY A 60 -6.76 -17.61 2.27
N MET A 61 -6.36 -18.72 2.89
CA MET A 61 -7.30 -19.75 3.37
C MET A 61 -8.36 -19.16 4.31
N PHE A 62 -7.96 -18.35 5.30
CA PHE A 62 -8.91 -17.71 6.21
C PHE A 62 -9.88 -16.77 5.49
N TYR A 63 -9.37 -15.91 4.61
CA TYR A 63 -10.19 -14.97 3.84
C TYR A 63 -11.21 -15.70 2.96
N TYR A 64 -10.76 -16.68 2.18
CA TYR A 64 -11.62 -17.43 1.27
C TYR A 64 -12.65 -18.30 2.00
N ALA A 65 -12.26 -18.91 3.13
CA ALA A 65 -13.19 -19.62 4.00
C ALA A 65 -14.25 -18.68 4.60
N PHE A 66 -13.84 -17.49 5.06
CA PHE A 66 -14.75 -16.47 5.55
C PHE A 66 -15.80 -16.11 4.49
N VAL A 67 -15.37 -15.77 3.27
CA VAL A 67 -16.29 -15.45 2.16
C VAL A 67 -17.26 -16.61 1.88
N ALA A 68 -16.76 -17.84 1.74
CA ALA A 68 -17.61 -18.98 1.41
C ALA A 68 -18.61 -19.35 2.53
N ILE A 69 -18.16 -19.39 3.79
CA ILE A 69 -19.01 -19.75 4.94
C ILE A 69 -20.10 -18.71 5.13
N VAL A 70 -19.72 -17.44 5.13
CA VAL A 70 -20.62 -16.35 5.44
C VAL A 70 -21.74 -16.26 4.41
N HIS A 71 -21.41 -16.21 3.11
CA HIS A 71 -22.43 -16.18 2.07
C HIS A 71 -23.23 -17.49 2.01
N GLY A 72 -22.63 -18.63 2.36
CA GLY A 72 -23.31 -19.91 2.50
C GLY A 72 -24.37 -19.94 3.60
N VAL A 73 -24.07 -19.37 4.77
CA VAL A 73 -25.01 -19.26 5.90
C VAL A 73 -26.20 -18.37 5.52
N PHE A 74 -25.97 -17.23 4.88
CA PHE A 74 -27.06 -16.35 4.42
C PHE A 74 -27.96 -17.03 3.39
N LEU A 75 -27.37 -17.80 2.47
CA LEU A 75 -28.13 -18.57 1.50
C LEU A 75 -28.95 -19.68 2.18
N ALA A 76 -28.37 -20.42 3.11
CA ALA A 76 -29.03 -21.55 3.79
C ALA A 76 -30.18 -21.11 4.71
N LEU A 77 -30.01 -20.01 5.44
CA LEU A 77 -31.01 -19.50 6.37
C LEU A 77 -32.09 -18.65 5.68
N SER A 78 -31.99 -18.44 4.35
CA SER A 78 -32.86 -17.52 3.59
C SER A 78 -33.00 -16.14 4.24
N HIS A 79 -31.98 -15.73 5.00
CA HIS A 79 -32.02 -14.51 5.79
C HIS A 79 -31.49 -13.36 4.95
N THR A 80 -32.19 -12.23 4.95
CA THR A 80 -31.66 -11.02 4.32
C THR A 80 -30.45 -10.55 5.14
N PRO A 81 -29.27 -10.35 4.52
CA PRO A 81 -28.11 -9.93 5.29
C PRO A 81 -28.35 -8.52 5.87
N SER A 82 -27.96 -8.31 7.13
CA SER A 82 -28.03 -6.97 7.72
C SER A 82 -27.13 -6.01 6.95
N GLY A 83 -27.47 -4.72 6.92
CA GLY A 83 -26.63 -3.76 6.19
C GLY A 83 -25.21 -3.63 6.79
N GLU A 84 -25.05 -3.86 8.10
CA GLU A 84 -23.74 -3.89 8.76
C GLU A 84 -22.86 -5.02 8.22
N PHE A 85 -23.47 -6.18 7.97
CA PHE A 85 -22.79 -7.31 7.38
C PHE A 85 -22.24 -6.97 5.98
N PHE A 86 -23.05 -6.32 5.14
CA PHE A 86 -22.59 -5.87 3.82
C PHE A 86 -21.41 -4.89 3.91
N VAL A 87 -21.42 -3.98 4.88
CA VAL A 87 -20.28 -3.06 5.11
C VAL A 87 -19.02 -3.84 5.46
N VAL A 88 -19.10 -4.82 6.36
CA VAL A 88 -17.94 -5.64 6.75
C VAL A 88 -17.44 -6.44 5.54
N SER A 89 -18.32 -7.12 4.80
CA SER A 89 -17.94 -7.89 3.59
C SER A 89 -17.29 -6.99 2.53
N LEU A 90 -17.81 -5.79 2.32
CA LEU A 90 -17.24 -4.80 1.40
C LEU A 90 -15.85 -4.33 1.85
N LEU A 91 -15.67 -3.99 3.12
CA LEU A 91 -14.37 -3.52 3.63
C LEU A 91 -13.32 -4.64 3.61
N VAL A 92 -13.70 -5.87 3.99
CA VAL A 92 -12.80 -7.04 3.99
C VAL A 92 -12.39 -7.40 2.55
N SER A 93 -13.33 -7.43 1.61
CA SER A 93 -13.00 -7.70 0.19
C SER A 93 -12.17 -6.58 -0.42
N PHE A 94 -12.41 -5.31 -0.05
CA PHE A 94 -11.57 -4.19 -0.48
C PHE A 94 -10.13 -4.30 0.05
N VAL A 95 -9.94 -4.66 1.33
CA VAL A 95 -8.61 -4.92 1.91
C VAL A 95 -7.92 -6.07 1.19
N ALA A 96 -8.62 -7.17 0.92
CA ALA A 96 -8.07 -8.31 0.19
C ALA A 96 -7.65 -7.93 -1.25
N PHE A 97 -8.47 -7.13 -1.94
CA PHE A 97 -8.13 -6.58 -3.26
C PHE A 97 -6.85 -5.74 -3.22
N LEU A 98 -6.74 -4.79 -2.28
CA LEU A 98 -5.55 -3.95 -2.12
C LEU A 98 -4.31 -4.77 -1.78
N PHE A 99 -4.44 -5.76 -0.89
CA PHE A 99 -3.34 -6.65 -0.52
C PHE A 99 -2.89 -7.53 -1.70
N SER A 100 -3.83 -8.05 -2.50
CA SER A 100 -3.49 -8.76 -3.74
C SER A 100 -2.82 -7.86 -4.77
N ALA A 101 -3.27 -6.62 -4.95
CA ALA A 101 -2.61 -5.64 -5.82
C ALA A 101 -1.17 -5.34 -5.37
N TYR A 102 -0.96 -5.20 -4.06
CA TYR A 102 0.37 -5.09 -3.47
C TYR A 102 1.25 -6.30 -3.83
N LEU A 103 0.81 -7.53 -3.60
CA LEU A 103 1.60 -8.73 -3.93
C LEU A 103 1.86 -8.90 -5.43
N ILE A 104 0.95 -8.46 -6.29
CA ILE A 104 1.16 -8.44 -7.75
C ILE A 104 2.24 -7.41 -8.12
N SER A 105 2.23 -6.22 -7.50
CA SER A 105 3.27 -5.21 -7.72
C SER A 105 4.66 -5.68 -7.28
N ILE A 106 4.75 -6.43 -6.17
CA ILE A 106 6.00 -7.07 -5.73
C ILE A 106 6.52 -8.06 -6.78
N GLN A 107 5.65 -8.92 -7.32
CA GLN A 107 6.03 -9.85 -8.39
C GLN A 107 6.55 -9.14 -9.63
N ALA A 108 5.89 -8.06 -10.04
CA ALA A 108 6.23 -7.31 -11.25
C ALA A 108 7.57 -6.55 -11.13
N PHE A 109 7.76 -5.80 -10.04
CA PHE A 109 8.86 -4.82 -9.96
C PHE A 109 10.03 -5.26 -9.07
N VAL A 110 9.75 -5.99 -7.98
CA VAL A 110 10.75 -6.39 -7.00
C VAL A 110 11.35 -7.74 -7.36
N LEU A 111 10.50 -8.78 -7.44
CA LEU A 111 10.95 -10.14 -7.73
C LEU A 111 11.25 -10.35 -9.22
N ARG A 112 10.55 -9.62 -10.10
CA ARG A 112 10.61 -9.77 -11.56
C ARG A 112 10.32 -11.21 -12.02
N GLN A 113 9.43 -11.88 -11.29
CA GLN A 113 9.02 -13.26 -11.51
C GLN A 113 7.51 -13.36 -11.33
N TRP A 114 6.86 -14.10 -12.22
CA TRP A 114 5.40 -14.27 -12.20
C TRP A 114 5.03 -15.64 -11.62
N CYS A 115 4.09 -15.68 -10.68
CA CYS A 115 3.50 -16.90 -10.18
C CYS A 115 2.05 -17.04 -10.67
N THR A 116 1.77 -18.08 -11.46
CA THR A 116 0.43 -18.32 -12.03
C THR A 116 -0.63 -18.51 -10.95
N TRP A 117 -0.30 -19.21 -9.86
CA TRP A 117 -1.21 -19.44 -8.73
C TRP A 117 -1.54 -18.15 -7.97
N CYS A 118 -0.55 -17.26 -7.79
CA CYS A 118 -0.75 -15.96 -7.16
C CYS A 118 -1.58 -15.02 -8.04
N ILE A 119 -1.36 -15.02 -9.36
CA ILE A 119 -2.18 -14.26 -10.33
C ILE A 119 -3.62 -14.76 -10.28
N PHE A 120 -3.84 -16.08 -10.28
CA PHE A 120 -5.18 -16.64 -10.21
C PHE A 120 -5.88 -16.24 -8.91
N SER A 121 -5.20 -16.34 -7.76
CA SER A 121 -5.71 -15.82 -6.47
C SER A 121 -6.07 -14.34 -6.54
N ALA A 122 -5.20 -13.50 -7.11
CA ALA A 122 -5.46 -12.07 -7.26
C ALA A 122 -6.71 -11.79 -8.10
N THR A 123 -6.92 -12.55 -9.19
CA THR A 123 -8.15 -12.47 -9.99
C THR A 123 -9.38 -12.84 -9.16
N LEU A 124 -9.33 -13.87 -8.32
CA LEU A 124 -10.45 -14.22 -7.44
C LEU A 124 -10.76 -13.08 -6.45
N CYS A 125 -9.76 -12.44 -5.85
CA CYS A 125 -9.97 -11.28 -4.98
C CYS A 125 -10.64 -10.11 -5.72
N VAL A 126 -10.21 -9.81 -6.95
CA VAL A 126 -10.83 -8.77 -7.79
C VAL A 126 -12.29 -9.10 -8.08
N LEU A 127 -12.59 -10.35 -8.43
CA LEU A 127 -13.96 -10.79 -8.71
C LEU A 127 -14.85 -10.69 -7.46
N ILE A 128 -14.37 -11.15 -6.30
CA ILE A 128 -15.11 -11.02 -5.03
C ILE A 128 -15.44 -9.56 -4.77
N PHE A 129 -14.44 -8.66 -4.77
CA PHE A 129 -14.66 -7.25 -4.50
C PHE A 129 -15.62 -6.61 -5.52
N SER A 130 -15.47 -6.92 -6.80
CA SER A 130 -16.33 -6.37 -7.86
C SER A 130 -17.79 -6.81 -7.71
N ILE A 131 -18.03 -8.09 -7.40
CA ILE A 131 -19.39 -8.61 -7.18
C ILE A 131 -20.00 -7.99 -5.91
N THR A 132 -19.24 -7.90 -4.82
CA THR A 132 -19.69 -7.25 -3.58
C THR A 132 -20.02 -5.77 -3.80
N LEU A 133 -19.22 -5.07 -4.61
CA LEU A 133 -19.46 -3.66 -4.95
C LEU A 133 -20.68 -3.48 -5.87
N MET A 134 -20.88 -4.35 -6.85
CA MET A 134 -22.04 -4.29 -7.75
C MET A 134 -23.37 -4.63 -7.07
N THR A 135 -23.33 -5.37 -5.96
CA THR A 135 -24.50 -5.76 -5.18
C THR A 135 -24.78 -4.85 -4.00
N LEU A 136 -24.12 -3.68 -3.96
CA LEU A 136 -24.23 -2.72 -2.87
C LEU A 136 -25.69 -2.30 -2.65
N PRO A 137 -26.29 -2.61 -1.48
CA PRO A 137 -27.67 -2.23 -1.23
C PRO A 137 -27.75 -0.75 -0.86
N ILE A 138 -28.82 -0.06 -1.28
CA ILE A 138 -29.07 1.36 -0.92
C ILE A 138 -29.15 1.54 0.61
N SER A 139 -29.55 0.51 1.35
CA SER A 139 -29.60 0.49 2.81
C SER A 139 -28.23 0.59 3.51
N LEU A 140 -27.13 0.54 2.76
CA LEU A 140 -25.77 0.68 3.30
C LEU A 140 -25.37 2.13 3.57
N LEU A 141 -25.88 3.10 2.80
CA LEU A 141 -25.52 4.51 2.94
C LEU A 141 -25.84 5.06 4.34
N PRO A 142 -27.04 4.81 4.93
CA PRO A 142 -27.34 5.25 6.30
C PRO A 142 -26.37 4.68 7.34
N ILE A 143 -25.90 3.45 7.15
CA ILE A 143 -24.98 2.78 8.08
C ILE A 143 -23.60 3.43 8.02
N LEU A 144 -23.07 3.69 6.82
CA LEU A 144 -21.81 4.43 6.68
C LEU A 144 -21.91 5.85 7.26
N VAL A 145 -23.07 6.50 7.14
CA VAL A 145 -23.33 7.81 7.77
C VAL A 145 -23.31 7.69 9.30
N THR A 146 -23.89 6.64 9.88
CA THR A 146 -23.85 6.36 11.33
C THR A 146 -22.41 6.20 11.82
N TYR A 147 -21.59 5.42 11.10
CA TYR A 147 -20.18 5.16 11.45
C TYR A 147 -19.20 6.22 10.94
N LYS A 148 -19.68 7.30 10.29
CA LYS A 148 -18.85 8.36 9.71
C LYS A 148 -17.84 8.95 10.71
N LYS A 149 -18.25 9.17 11.96
CA LYS A 149 -17.35 9.70 13.00
C LYS A 149 -16.18 8.75 13.28
N LEU A 150 -16.45 7.45 13.39
CA LEU A 150 -15.42 6.44 13.57
C LEU A 150 -14.47 6.41 12.36
N LEU A 151 -15.01 6.44 11.14
CA LEU A 151 -14.20 6.47 9.92
C LEU A 151 -13.31 7.73 9.85
N ILE A 152 -13.81 8.90 10.27
CA ILE A 152 -13.00 10.13 10.38
C ILE A 152 -11.87 9.94 11.41
N VAL A 153 -12.15 9.38 12.58
CA VAL A 153 -11.13 9.12 13.61
C VAL A 153 -10.05 8.19 13.06
N LEU A 154 -10.44 7.09 12.44
CA LEU A 154 -9.51 6.15 11.81
C LEU A 154 -8.69 6.83 10.69
N HIS A 155 -9.32 7.67 9.86
CA HIS A 155 -8.64 8.40 8.80
C HIS A 155 -7.62 9.40 9.36
N LEU A 156 -7.98 10.18 10.38
CA LEU A 156 -7.07 11.13 11.02
C LEU A 156 -5.93 10.42 11.76
N PHE A 157 -6.21 9.28 12.38
CA PHE A 157 -5.20 8.46 13.02
C PHE A 157 -4.20 7.91 12.00
N GLY A 158 -4.68 7.35 10.89
CA GLY A 158 -3.82 6.94 9.77
C GLY A 158 -3.00 8.10 9.21
N MET A 159 -3.58 9.30 9.12
CA MET A 159 -2.86 10.49 8.67
C MET A 159 -1.74 10.87 9.64
N ALA A 160 -2.03 10.92 10.94
CA ALA A 160 -1.05 11.28 11.97
C ALA A 160 0.10 10.27 12.03
N LEU A 161 -0.21 8.96 12.01
CA LEU A 161 0.79 7.90 11.95
C LEU A 161 1.64 8.00 10.68
N GLY A 162 1.00 8.20 9.53
CA GLY A 162 1.67 8.28 8.23
C GLY A 162 2.64 9.46 8.15
N VAL A 163 2.21 10.67 8.50
CA VAL A 163 3.07 11.87 8.53
C VAL A 163 4.23 11.68 9.50
N GLY A 164 3.95 11.19 10.72
CA GLY A 164 4.98 10.97 11.74
C GLY A 164 6.03 9.96 11.30
N ALA A 165 5.60 8.77 10.88
CA ALA A 165 6.51 7.69 10.47
C ALA A 165 7.30 8.05 9.21
N ALA A 166 6.67 8.71 8.23
CA ALA A 166 7.36 9.20 7.04
C ALA A 166 8.42 10.26 7.38
N THR A 167 8.07 11.23 8.25
CA THR A 167 9.02 12.26 8.69
C THR A 167 10.26 11.66 9.37
N ILE A 168 10.07 10.72 10.30
CA ILE A 168 11.20 10.07 10.99
C ILE A 168 12.04 9.26 10.00
N THR A 169 11.39 8.50 9.13
CA THR A 169 12.06 7.71 8.09
C THR A 169 12.90 8.60 7.17
N ASP A 170 12.34 9.70 6.69
CA ASP A 170 13.03 10.64 5.81
C ASP A 170 14.21 11.33 6.53
N ILE A 171 14.09 11.66 7.82
CA ILE A 171 15.20 12.16 8.64
C ILE A 171 16.34 11.13 8.75
N LEU A 172 16.03 9.86 9.02
CA LEU A 172 17.03 8.79 9.10
C LEU A 172 17.70 8.57 7.74
N PHE A 173 16.93 8.61 6.65
CA PHE A 173 17.49 8.57 5.29
C PHE A 173 18.44 9.73 5.02
N PHE A 174 18.07 10.98 5.33
CA PHE A 174 18.98 12.11 5.14
C PHE A 174 20.23 12.03 6.01
N LYS A 175 20.10 11.53 7.26
CA LYS A 175 21.25 11.28 8.13
C LYS A 175 22.20 10.27 7.50
N PHE A 176 21.68 9.17 6.95
CA PHE A 176 22.46 8.20 6.20
C PHE A 176 23.16 8.80 4.98
N LEU A 177 22.42 9.56 4.16
CA LEU A 177 23.01 10.15 2.94
C LEU A 177 24.12 11.17 3.26
N ARG A 178 24.14 11.72 4.47
CA ARG A 178 25.22 12.60 4.94
C ARG A 178 26.49 11.83 5.33
N ASN A 179 26.35 10.74 6.07
CA ASN A 179 27.47 10.03 6.71
C ASN A 179 27.84 8.69 6.05
N TYR A 180 27.07 8.23 5.06
CA TYR A 180 27.19 6.94 4.38
C TYR A 180 27.22 5.72 5.32
N ARG A 181 26.63 5.83 6.52
CA ARG A 181 26.62 4.76 7.51
C ARG A 181 25.25 4.63 8.16
N ILE A 182 24.68 3.42 8.11
CA ILE A 182 23.50 2.99 8.88
C ILE A 182 23.97 1.92 9.87
N THR A 183 23.63 2.09 11.14
CA THR A 183 23.84 1.06 12.17
C THR A 183 22.71 0.02 12.14
N GLU A 184 22.95 -1.20 12.63
CA GLU A 184 21.93 -2.26 12.71
C GLU A 184 20.64 -1.79 13.40
N PRO A 185 20.69 -1.09 14.56
CA PRO A 185 19.47 -0.55 15.18
C PRO A 185 18.75 0.48 14.31
N GLU A 186 19.49 1.33 13.57
CA GLU A 186 18.88 2.31 12.67
C GLU A 186 18.16 1.62 11.50
N ALA A 187 18.73 0.57 10.91
CA ALA A 187 18.06 -0.19 9.86
C ALA A 187 16.81 -0.92 10.37
N ASP A 188 16.85 -1.49 11.57
CA ASP A 188 15.69 -2.15 12.15
C ASP A 188 14.56 -1.15 12.49
N ILE A 189 14.91 0.03 12.99
CA ILE A 189 13.96 1.15 13.17
C ILE A 189 13.34 1.53 11.82
N MET A 190 14.14 1.70 10.76
CA MET A 190 13.63 2.04 9.43
C MET A 190 12.70 0.96 8.86
N LYS A 191 13.00 -0.33 9.09
CA LYS A 191 12.13 -1.44 8.71
C LYS A 191 10.80 -1.40 9.46
N THR A 192 10.86 -1.14 10.77
CA THR A 192 9.66 -0.99 11.60
C THR A 192 8.81 0.19 11.15
N LEU A 193 9.40 1.35 10.91
CA LEU A 193 8.70 2.53 10.42
C LEU A 193 8.07 2.31 9.04
N SER A 194 8.73 1.57 8.14
CA SER A 194 8.16 1.20 6.85
C SER A 194 6.85 0.41 7.02
N HIS A 195 6.82 -0.58 7.92
CA HIS A 195 5.58 -1.30 8.24
C HIS A 195 4.49 -0.37 8.80
N VAL A 196 4.85 0.59 9.67
CA VAL A 196 3.92 1.59 10.19
C VAL A 196 3.36 2.48 9.07
N ILE A 197 4.18 2.90 8.11
CA ILE A 197 3.75 3.69 6.94
C ILE A 197 2.74 2.89 6.10
N TRP A 198 3.03 1.62 5.79
CA TRP A 198 2.12 0.78 5.02
C TRP A 198 0.79 0.53 5.75
N PHE A 199 0.83 0.29 7.06
CA PHE A 199 -0.36 0.17 7.88
C PHE A 199 -1.19 1.47 7.88
N ALA A 200 -0.54 2.62 8.09
CA ALA A 200 -1.16 3.93 8.07
C ALA A 200 -1.80 4.25 6.70
N LEU A 201 -1.11 3.92 5.61
CA LEU A 201 -1.60 4.07 4.24
C LEU A 201 -2.82 3.17 3.97
N GLY A 202 -2.77 1.91 4.40
CA GLY A 202 -3.91 0.99 4.34
C GLY A 202 -5.11 1.55 5.11
N LEU A 203 -4.88 2.04 6.32
CA LEU A 203 -5.93 2.66 7.14
C LEU A 203 -6.54 3.89 6.46
N LEU A 204 -5.71 4.76 5.86
CA LEU A 204 -6.15 5.95 5.11
C LEU A 204 -7.01 5.60 3.89
N VAL A 205 -6.60 4.60 3.12
CA VAL A 205 -7.30 4.18 1.90
C VAL A 205 -8.64 3.51 2.27
N VAL A 206 -8.65 2.61 3.25
CA VAL A 206 -9.88 1.89 3.68
C VAL A 206 -10.88 2.86 4.32
N SER A 207 -10.43 3.69 5.27
CA SER A 207 -11.30 4.71 5.88
C SER A 207 -11.76 5.76 4.86
N GLY A 208 -10.87 6.16 3.94
CA GLY A 208 -11.18 7.10 2.86
C GLY A 208 -12.24 6.56 1.90
N PHE A 209 -12.16 5.27 1.54
CA PHE A 209 -13.19 4.60 0.74
C PHE A 209 -14.54 4.59 1.44
N GLY A 210 -14.58 4.25 2.73
CA GLY A 210 -15.81 4.29 3.53
C GLY A 210 -16.41 5.70 3.68
N LEU A 211 -15.58 6.75 3.75
CA LEU A 211 -16.02 8.15 3.77
C LEU A 211 -16.48 8.65 2.40
N TYR A 212 -15.90 8.11 1.32
CA TYR A 212 -16.22 8.50 -0.05
C TYR A 212 -17.60 8.00 -0.48
N LEU A 213 -17.95 6.74 -0.20
CA LEU A 213 -19.21 6.15 -0.65
C LEU A 213 -20.47 6.99 -0.33
N PRO A 214 -20.72 7.44 0.92
CA PRO A 214 -21.91 8.21 1.25
C PRO A 214 -21.92 9.64 0.70
N GLU A 215 -20.78 10.19 0.29
CA GLU A 215 -20.65 11.57 -0.22
C GLU A 215 -20.09 11.63 -1.65
N SER A 216 -20.17 10.53 -2.40
CA SER A 216 -19.53 10.41 -3.71
C SER A 216 -19.98 11.48 -4.71
N GLU A 217 -21.26 11.84 -4.71
CA GLU A 217 -21.80 12.92 -5.56
C GLU A 217 -21.18 14.29 -5.24
N ILE A 218 -21.01 14.60 -3.96
CA ILE A 218 -20.41 15.88 -3.52
C ILE A 218 -18.92 15.88 -3.80
N LEU A 219 -18.22 14.77 -3.50
CA LEU A 219 -16.77 14.65 -3.63
C LEU A 219 -16.32 14.62 -5.09
N ASN A 220 -17.09 13.99 -5.98
CA ASN A 220 -16.81 13.96 -7.43
C ASN A 220 -16.98 15.32 -8.12
N ASN A 221 -17.52 16.32 -7.41
CA ASN A 221 -17.61 17.71 -7.86
C ASN A 221 -16.67 18.65 -7.08
N SER A 222 -15.72 18.11 -6.30
CA SER A 222 -14.85 18.88 -5.42
C SER A 222 -13.42 18.96 -5.94
N PRO A 223 -12.92 20.14 -6.38
CA PRO A 223 -11.52 20.33 -6.79
C PRO A 223 -10.52 19.89 -5.72
N LYS A 224 -10.83 20.21 -4.47
CA LYS A 224 -10.05 19.81 -3.29
C LYS A 224 -9.90 18.29 -3.21
N PHE A 225 -10.99 17.55 -3.44
CA PHE A 225 -10.97 16.09 -3.38
C PHE A 225 -10.07 15.51 -4.47
N PHE A 226 -10.21 15.95 -5.73
CA PHE A 226 -9.37 15.46 -6.82
C PHE A 226 -7.88 15.70 -6.58
N VAL A 227 -7.48 16.90 -6.17
CA VAL A 227 -6.07 17.20 -5.89
C VAL A 227 -5.57 16.38 -4.69
N LYS A 228 -6.41 16.16 -3.66
CA LYS A 228 -6.07 15.25 -2.55
C LYS A 228 -5.84 13.82 -3.05
N MET A 229 -6.70 13.31 -3.94
CA MET A 229 -6.57 11.95 -4.49
C MET A 229 -5.33 11.81 -5.36
N ILE A 230 -4.97 12.84 -6.15
CA ILE A 230 -3.70 12.88 -6.88
C ILE A 230 -2.52 12.83 -5.90
N GLY A 231 -2.56 13.63 -4.83
CA GLY A 231 -1.53 13.60 -3.79
C GLY A 231 -1.38 12.22 -3.15
N VAL A 232 -2.49 11.55 -2.81
CA VAL A 232 -2.48 10.19 -2.28
C VAL A 232 -1.88 9.21 -3.30
N GLY A 233 -2.20 9.36 -4.59
CA GLY A 233 -1.58 8.57 -5.67
C GLY A 233 -0.06 8.78 -5.73
N VAL A 234 0.41 10.02 -5.64
CA VAL A 234 1.84 10.34 -5.54
C VAL A 234 2.47 9.67 -4.32
N LEU A 235 1.83 9.71 -3.15
CA LEU A 235 2.31 9.03 -1.94
C LEU A 235 2.44 7.52 -2.12
N ILE A 236 1.42 6.86 -2.68
CA ILE A 236 1.43 5.41 -2.91
C ILE A 236 2.58 5.04 -3.86
N ILE A 237 2.69 5.75 -4.98
CA ILE A 237 3.72 5.48 -6.01
C ILE A 237 5.11 5.77 -5.44
N ASN A 238 5.33 6.94 -4.83
CA ASN A 238 6.62 7.32 -4.25
C ASN A 238 7.03 6.37 -3.13
N GLY A 239 6.09 6.04 -2.23
CA GLY A 239 6.31 5.09 -1.14
C GLY A 239 6.67 3.69 -1.66
N PHE A 240 6.06 3.24 -2.75
CA PHE A 240 6.42 2.00 -3.44
C PHE A 240 7.88 2.02 -3.90
N PHE A 241 8.31 3.04 -4.65
CA PHE A 241 9.69 3.14 -5.12
C PHE A 241 10.69 3.24 -3.97
N LEU A 242 10.40 4.06 -2.96
CA LEU A 242 11.31 4.30 -1.85
C LEU A 242 11.49 3.04 -0.98
N ASN A 243 10.39 2.43 -0.51
CA ASN A 243 10.46 1.33 0.45
C ASN A 243 10.84 -0.01 -0.19
N LEU A 244 10.40 -0.28 -1.42
CA LEU A 244 10.55 -1.61 -2.03
C LEU A 244 11.71 -1.70 -3.02
N LEU A 245 12.17 -0.58 -3.58
CA LEU A 245 13.24 -0.58 -4.58
C LEU A 245 14.52 0.11 -4.09
N ILE A 246 14.40 1.24 -3.40
CA ILE A 246 15.55 2.06 -2.99
C ILE A 246 16.09 1.61 -1.62
N GLN A 247 15.25 1.51 -0.60
CA GLN A 247 15.65 1.17 0.76
C GLN A 247 16.46 -0.13 0.87
N PRO A 248 16.06 -1.27 0.26
CA PRO A 248 16.82 -2.52 0.39
C PRO A 248 18.24 -2.40 -0.19
N ARG A 249 18.40 -1.61 -1.26
CA ARG A 249 19.71 -1.36 -1.88
C ARG A 249 20.59 -0.51 -0.98
N LEU A 250 20.04 0.54 -0.36
CA LEU A 250 20.79 1.42 0.53
C LEU A 250 21.32 0.69 1.77
N VAL A 251 20.48 -0.16 2.38
CA VAL A 251 20.85 -1.02 3.51
C VAL A 251 22.01 -1.94 3.11
N HIS A 252 21.86 -2.73 2.04
CA HIS A 252 22.88 -3.70 1.62
C HIS A 252 24.25 -3.07 1.28
N ILE A 253 24.29 -1.80 0.89
CA ILE A 253 25.54 -1.08 0.59
C ILE A 253 26.29 -0.68 1.88
N SER A 254 25.58 -0.47 2.99
CA SER A 254 26.14 0.06 4.24
C SER A 254 26.53 -1.03 5.25
N PHE A 255 26.05 -2.26 5.09
CA PHE A 255 26.30 -3.33 6.07
C PHE A 255 27.55 -4.14 5.70
N ASN A 256 28.53 -4.08 6.62
CA ASN A 256 29.65 -4.99 6.85
C ASN A 256 31.02 -4.84 6.17
N GLU A 257 31.27 -3.92 5.24
CA GLU A 257 32.67 -3.58 4.89
C GLU A 257 32.81 -2.09 4.54
N PRO A 258 33.88 -1.39 4.96
CA PRO A 258 34.25 -0.11 4.38
C PRO A 258 34.64 -0.35 2.92
N HIS A 259 33.65 -0.48 2.04
CA HIS A 259 33.88 -0.59 0.63
C HIS A 259 34.37 0.78 0.13
N PRO A 260 35.59 0.88 -0.42
CA PRO A 260 36.02 2.09 -1.10
C PRO A 260 35.15 2.22 -2.36
N HIS A 261 34.05 2.97 -2.25
CA HIS A 261 33.16 3.25 -3.38
C HIS A 261 33.95 3.94 -4.48
N LYS A 262 33.78 3.48 -5.72
CA LYS A 262 34.34 4.22 -6.86
C LYS A 262 33.69 5.61 -6.91
N PRO A 263 34.45 6.69 -7.20
CA PRO A 263 33.88 8.02 -7.35
C PRO A 263 32.71 7.99 -8.35
N GLY A 264 31.50 8.29 -7.87
CA GLY A 264 30.27 8.33 -8.70
C GLY A 264 29.39 7.08 -8.67
N GLU A 265 29.82 5.97 -8.05
CA GLU A 265 29.07 4.70 -8.03
C GLU A 265 27.67 4.83 -7.42
N LEU A 266 27.53 5.64 -6.36
CA LEU A 266 26.26 5.86 -5.65
C LEU A 266 25.58 7.18 -6.01
N HIS A 267 26.12 7.94 -6.96
CA HIS A 267 25.64 9.30 -7.24
C HIS A 267 24.17 9.31 -7.70
N VAL A 268 23.79 8.39 -8.60
CA VAL A 268 22.40 8.30 -9.09
C VAL A 268 21.45 7.86 -7.98
N LEU A 269 21.84 6.82 -7.22
CA LEU A 269 21.02 6.31 -6.13
C LEU A 269 20.79 7.37 -5.06
N ARG A 270 21.84 8.11 -4.68
CA ARG A 270 21.75 9.22 -3.73
C ARG A 270 20.82 10.33 -4.23
N LYS A 271 21.00 10.83 -5.46
CA LYS A 271 20.13 11.87 -6.04
C LYS A 271 18.66 11.47 -6.08
N LEU A 272 18.39 10.22 -6.46
CA LEU A 272 17.04 9.65 -6.45
C LEU A 272 16.48 9.60 -5.01
N SER A 273 17.26 9.15 -4.03
CA SER A 273 16.83 9.13 -2.63
C SER A 273 16.47 10.52 -2.10
N PHE A 274 17.27 11.55 -2.40
CA PHE A 274 16.96 12.93 -2.02
C PHE A 274 15.65 13.43 -2.65
N ALA A 275 15.44 13.15 -3.94
CA ALA A 275 14.22 13.55 -4.64
C ALA A 275 12.98 12.85 -4.08
N LEU A 276 13.04 11.52 -3.89
CA LEU A 276 11.92 10.72 -3.39
C LEU A 276 11.57 11.06 -1.93
N GLY A 277 12.57 11.36 -1.09
CA GLY A 277 12.34 11.86 0.27
C GLY A 277 11.69 13.25 0.29
N ALA A 278 12.10 14.15 -0.61
CA ALA A 278 11.47 15.46 -0.74
C ALA A 278 10.01 15.36 -1.22
N ILE A 279 9.73 14.49 -2.19
CA ILE A 279 8.35 14.21 -2.66
C ILE A 279 7.52 13.63 -1.51
N SER A 280 8.07 12.69 -0.73
CA SER A 280 7.42 12.06 0.42
C SER A 280 6.92 13.11 1.44
N ILE A 281 7.84 13.86 2.06
CA ILE A 281 7.51 14.89 3.06
C ILE A 281 6.52 15.89 2.48
N THR A 282 6.81 16.44 1.29
CA THR A 282 5.98 17.47 0.69
C THR A 282 4.54 16.99 0.47
N SER A 283 4.36 15.78 -0.05
CA SER A 283 3.03 15.21 -0.33
C SER A 283 2.26 14.91 0.96
N TRP A 284 2.92 14.36 1.99
CA TRP A 284 2.32 14.09 3.29
C TRP A 284 1.78 15.36 3.95
N TYR A 285 2.62 16.40 4.06
CA TYR A 285 2.22 17.67 4.67
C TYR A 285 1.20 18.42 3.81
N PHE A 286 1.33 18.39 2.49
CA PHE A 286 0.34 19.00 1.59
C PHE A 286 -1.05 18.39 1.79
N ILE A 287 -1.17 17.06 1.77
CA ILE A 287 -2.46 16.37 1.97
C ILE A 287 -3.01 16.62 3.37
N PHE A 288 -2.14 16.69 4.39
CA PHE A 288 -2.54 16.98 5.76
C PHE A 288 -3.18 18.36 5.88
N VAL A 289 -2.47 19.38 5.38
CA VAL A 289 -2.92 20.77 5.39
C VAL A 289 -4.18 20.92 4.54
N LEU A 290 -4.19 20.37 3.32
CA LEU A 290 -5.38 20.40 2.46
C LEU A 290 -6.57 19.74 3.16
N GLY A 291 -6.36 18.60 3.82
CA GLY A 291 -7.36 17.89 4.61
C GLY A 291 -7.96 18.76 5.72
N ALA A 292 -7.12 19.49 6.46
CA ALA A 292 -7.52 20.35 7.58
C ALA A 292 -8.32 21.61 7.16
N ILE A 293 -8.09 22.14 5.95
CA ILE A 293 -8.77 23.33 5.45
C ILE A 293 -10.23 23.02 5.13
N ARG A 294 -11.19 23.71 5.77
CA ARG A 294 -12.63 23.43 5.59
C ARG A 294 -13.16 23.76 4.19
N ARG A 295 -12.75 24.88 3.60
CA ARG A 295 -13.21 25.34 2.28
C ARG A 295 -12.03 25.89 1.48
N VAL A 296 -11.91 25.44 0.23
CA VAL A 296 -10.93 25.95 -0.73
C VAL A 296 -11.73 26.60 -1.85
N LYS A 297 -11.50 27.90 -2.09
CA LYS A 297 -12.17 28.68 -3.16
C LYS A 297 -11.34 28.74 -4.46
N VAL A 298 -10.37 27.85 -4.58
CA VAL A 298 -9.43 27.78 -5.68
C VAL A 298 -9.89 26.68 -6.61
N ASP A 299 -9.86 26.94 -7.91
CA ASP A 299 -10.24 25.97 -8.93
C ASP A 299 -9.23 24.81 -8.99
N PHE A 300 -9.64 23.72 -9.64
CA PHE A 300 -8.82 22.51 -9.73
C PHE A 300 -7.44 22.79 -10.33
N SER A 301 -7.40 23.53 -11.45
CA SER A 301 -6.16 23.81 -12.18
C SER A 301 -5.14 24.55 -11.31
N ASP A 302 -5.56 25.60 -10.63
CA ASP A 302 -4.68 26.41 -9.79
C ASP A 302 -4.19 25.64 -8.56
N LEU A 303 -5.07 24.88 -7.92
CA LEU A 303 -4.71 24.05 -6.77
C LEU A 303 -3.74 22.92 -7.18
N PHE A 304 -3.98 22.30 -8.33
CA PHE A 304 -3.12 21.26 -8.89
C PHE A 304 -1.75 21.83 -9.30
N LEU A 305 -1.71 22.96 -10.00
CA LEU A 305 -0.47 23.65 -10.38
C LEU A 305 0.33 24.08 -9.14
N GLY A 306 -0.36 24.57 -8.10
CA GLY A 306 0.28 24.88 -6.82
C GLY A 306 0.94 23.65 -6.19
N TYR A 307 0.28 22.49 -6.22
CA TYR A 307 0.85 21.23 -5.74
C TYR A 307 2.08 20.80 -6.56
N ILE A 308 1.99 20.84 -7.90
CA ILE A 308 3.12 20.50 -8.78
C ILE A 308 4.30 21.46 -8.59
N ALA A 309 4.04 22.76 -8.46
CA ALA A 309 5.07 23.76 -8.18
C ALA A 309 5.76 23.49 -6.84
N LEU A 310 4.99 23.14 -5.80
CA LEU A 310 5.54 22.78 -4.51
C LEU A 310 6.45 21.54 -4.58
N LEU A 311 6.04 20.50 -5.31
CA LEU A 311 6.88 19.33 -5.55
C LEU A 311 8.15 19.67 -6.34
N ALA A 312 8.05 20.49 -7.38
CA ALA A 312 9.19 20.91 -8.17
C ALA A 312 10.20 21.69 -7.33
N ILE A 313 9.74 22.64 -6.51
CA ILE A 313 10.58 23.40 -5.58
C ILE A 313 11.27 22.46 -4.58
N ALA A 314 10.53 21.52 -4.00
CA ALA A 314 11.06 20.56 -3.04
C ALA A 314 12.16 19.68 -3.66
N VAL A 315 11.93 19.16 -4.88
CA VAL A 315 12.91 18.34 -5.60
C VAL A 315 14.14 19.16 -5.99
N ILE A 316 13.96 20.36 -6.55
CA ILE A 316 15.09 21.24 -6.92
C ILE A 316 15.91 21.57 -5.67
N GLY A 317 15.26 21.96 -4.57
CA GLY A 317 15.90 22.23 -3.29
C GLY A 317 16.67 21.02 -2.76
N SER A 318 16.12 19.81 -2.88
CA SER A 318 16.79 18.58 -2.46
C SER A 318 18.04 18.28 -3.29
N GLN A 319 18.02 18.55 -4.60
CA GLN A 319 19.18 18.36 -5.47
C GLN A 319 20.29 19.40 -5.18
N ILE A 320 19.91 20.64 -4.91
CA ILE A 320 20.87 21.69 -4.50
C ILE A 320 21.53 21.31 -3.17
N PHE A 321 20.74 20.87 -2.19
CA PHE A 321 21.26 20.42 -0.90
C PHE A 321 22.21 19.22 -1.02
N GLU A 322 21.86 18.23 -1.85
CA GLU A 322 22.73 17.09 -2.16
C GLU A 322 24.08 17.54 -2.73
N HIS A 323 24.07 18.50 -3.65
CA HIS A 323 25.29 19.03 -4.26
C HIS A 323 26.21 19.71 -3.23
N PHE A 324 25.64 20.55 -2.34
CA PHE A 324 26.40 21.20 -1.27
C PHE A 324 27.03 20.18 -0.30
N LEU A 325 26.29 19.11 0.01
CA LEU A 325 26.75 18.07 0.94
C LEU A 325 27.96 17.31 0.40
N ILE A 326 28.01 17.01 -0.91
CA ILE A 326 29.19 16.41 -1.56
C ILE A 326 30.40 17.33 -1.43
N ARG A 327 30.21 18.62 -1.73
CA ARG A 327 31.31 19.59 -1.75
C ARG A 327 31.97 19.68 -0.38
N LYS A 328 31.17 19.75 0.69
CA LYS A 328 31.68 19.76 2.06
C LYS A 328 32.47 18.49 2.41
N ASN A 329 31.96 17.31 2.07
CA ASN A 329 32.67 16.05 2.35
C ASN A 329 33.97 15.88 1.54
N LYS A 330 34.13 16.57 0.40
CA LYS A 330 35.41 16.62 -0.34
C LYS A 330 36.44 17.58 0.28
N GLU A 331 35.99 18.56 1.06
CA GLU A 331 36.86 19.52 1.76
C GLU A 331 37.37 18.96 3.11
N GLU A 332 36.74 17.88 3.62
CA GLU A 332 37.09 17.22 4.90
C GLU A 332 37.96 15.94 4.73
N ILE A 333 38.35 15.56 3.50
CA ILE A 333 39.23 14.42 3.17
C ILE A 333 40.53 14.94 2.53
#